data_AF-A0A8T2TIS7-F1
#
_entry.id   AF-A0A8T2TIS7-F1
#
_cell.length_a   1.000
_cell.length_b   1.000
_cell.length_c   1.000
_cell.angle_alpha   90.00
_cell.angle_beta   90.00
_cell.angle_gamma   90.00
#
_symmetry.space_group_name_H-M   'P 1'
#
loop_
_entity.id
_entity.type
_entity.pdbx_description
1 polymer ?
#
loop_
_entity_poly.entity_id
_entity_poly.type
_entity_poly.pdbx_seq_one_letter_code
_entity_poly.pdbx_strand_id
1 'polypeptide(L)'
;MAMNLCCPGKTALSDRQLPLVSVKTCQEQRVLTSSHCNHSVAAKRVCAGVRPVHVRAVSSSSASTSPYSATKETSYASKEFQALSSITIFSTDGSPVKFQDLWNLTNGKAVVAFLRHFGCPLCWEFAASLRDAKPKFDSAGVTLVVIGVGTPENARTMAERLPFSKEVLYADPGREAYKALDFYYGVGRTFFNPASAKVLGRFDTIRTALKDYTIDATPKDRSSVLQQGGLLVFKGTQLLFSRKDEGTGDHASLDDVLKIVS
;
A
#
# COMPACT_ATOMS: atom_id res chain seq x y z
N MET A 1 65.35 -17.28 20.70
CA MET A 1 65.72 -15.92 20.26
C MET A 1 66.04 -16.01 18.77
N ALA A 2 65.24 -15.34 17.94
CA ALA A 2 65.35 -15.11 16.48
C ALA A 2 66.03 -16.16 15.57
N MET A 3 65.24 -16.77 14.67
CA MET A 3 65.72 -17.31 13.39
C MET A 3 64.89 -16.71 12.25
N ASN A 4 65.61 -16.01 11.36
CA ASN A 4 65.17 -15.56 10.03
C ASN A 4 65.06 -16.74 9.05
N LEU A 5 64.28 -16.55 7.98
CA LEU A 5 64.30 -17.15 6.62
C LEU A 5 62.83 -17.18 6.13
N CYS A 6 62.42 -16.88 4.89
CA CYS A 6 63.03 -16.53 3.62
C CYS A 6 61.88 -16.04 2.69
N CYS A 7 62.11 -15.08 1.79
CA CYS A 7 61.25 -14.88 0.61
C CYS A 7 61.77 -15.77 -0.53
N PRO A 8 60.93 -16.21 -1.50
CA PRO A 8 60.85 -15.43 -2.76
C PRO A 8 59.51 -15.53 -3.52
N GLY A 9 59.31 -14.62 -4.49
CA GLY A 9 58.61 -14.94 -5.75
C GLY A 9 57.39 -14.09 -6.13
N LYS A 10 57.61 -13.12 -7.01
CA LYS A 10 56.61 -12.28 -7.70
C LYS A 10 55.91 -13.03 -8.85
N THR A 11 54.64 -12.70 -9.12
CA THR A 11 54.11 -12.49 -10.49
C THR A 11 52.88 -11.57 -10.46
N ALA A 12 52.73 -10.78 -11.52
CA ALA A 12 51.94 -9.55 -11.61
C ALA A 12 50.52 -9.73 -12.22
N LEU A 13 49.81 -8.59 -12.31
CA LEU A 13 48.68 -8.20 -13.19
C LEU A 13 47.26 -8.35 -12.62
N SER A 14 46.65 -7.21 -12.28
CA SER A 14 45.68 -6.51 -13.14
C SER A 14 44.76 -5.62 -12.29
N ASP A 15 45.02 -4.30 -12.32
CA ASP A 15 44.06 -3.30 -11.89
C ASP A 15 42.78 -3.39 -12.73
N ARG A 16 41.63 -3.48 -12.07
CA ARG A 16 40.35 -3.11 -12.67
C ARG A 16 39.58 -2.16 -11.75
N GLN A 17 39.57 -0.92 -12.24
CA GLN A 17 38.80 0.25 -11.87
C GLN A 17 37.32 -0.08 -11.57
N LEU A 18 36.81 0.43 -10.46
CA LEU A 18 35.39 0.56 -10.15
C LEU A 18 34.76 1.67 -11.01
N PRO A 19 33.54 1.51 -11.55
CA PRO A 19 32.86 2.59 -12.26
C PRO A 19 32.21 3.58 -11.29
N LEU A 20 32.55 4.85 -11.47
CA LEU A 20 31.91 6.03 -10.89
C LEU A 20 30.51 6.22 -11.49
N VAL A 21 29.50 6.32 -10.63
CA VAL A 21 28.13 6.69 -10.97
C VAL A 21 28.07 8.18 -11.27
N SER A 22 27.70 8.54 -12.49
CA SER A 22 27.52 9.93 -12.93
C SER A 22 26.15 10.46 -12.49
N VAL A 23 26.16 11.48 -11.64
CA VAL A 23 25.00 12.26 -11.20
C VAL A 23 24.60 13.21 -12.32
N LYS A 24 23.41 13.01 -12.91
CA LYS A 24 22.82 13.98 -13.85
C LYS A 24 22.08 15.06 -13.06
N THR A 25 22.67 16.24 -13.00
CA THR A 25 22.02 17.49 -12.59
C THR A 25 21.18 18.04 -13.74
N CYS A 26 19.99 18.53 -13.41
CA CYS A 26 19.07 19.22 -14.32
C CYS A 26 19.54 20.68 -14.45
N GLN A 27 19.92 21.12 -15.64
CA GLN A 27 20.26 22.51 -15.93
C GLN A 27 19.27 23.10 -16.94
N GLU A 28 18.73 24.27 -16.57
CA GLU A 28 18.00 25.22 -17.40
C GLU A 28 18.68 25.44 -18.75
N GLN A 29 17.93 25.33 -19.85
CA GLN A 29 18.33 25.88 -21.14
C GLN A 29 17.62 27.20 -21.39
N ARG A 30 18.39 28.27 -21.20
CA ARG A 30 18.13 29.63 -21.68
C ARG A 30 18.66 29.71 -23.12
N VAL A 31 17.78 29.95 -24.09
CA VAL A 31 18.18 30.21 -25.49
C VAL A 31 18.03 31.70 -25.80
N LEU A 32 19.14 32.30 -26.23
CA LEU A 32 19.32 33.59 -26.90
C LEU A 32 20.23 33.23 -28.10
N THR A 33 20.08 33.65 -29.37
CA THR A 33 19.56 34.82 -30.10
C THR A 33 19.26 34.33 -31.55
N SER A 34 18.56 35.01 -32.47
CA SER A 34 19.01 36.22 -33.17
C SER A 34 17.93 36.86 -34.06
N SER A 35 18.16 38.15 -34.32
CA SER A 35 17.60 39.15 -35.25
C SER A 35 16.45 38.79 -36.22
N HIS A 36 15.48 39.70 -36.34
CA HIS A 36 15.41 40.73 -37.40
C HIS A 36 14.33 41.80 -37.09
N CYS A 37 14.53 42.99 -37.65
CA CYS A 37 13.76 44.25 -37.60
C CYS A 37 12.24 44.08 -37.75
N ASN A 38 11.32 44.96 -37.30
CA ASN A 38 11.21 46.39 -37.62
C ASN A 38 9.98 47.00 -36.91
N HIS A 39 9.95 48.35 -36.85
CA HIS A 39 8.79 49.25 -36.65
C HIS A 39 8.33 49.61 -35.22
N SER A 40 8.82 50.79 -34.82
CA SER A 40 8.18 51.79 -33.96
C SER A 40 6.73 52.09 -34.36
N VAL A 41 5.83 52.26 -33.39
CA VAL A 41 5.02 53.49 -33.19
C VAL A 41 4.53 53.53 -31.73
N ALA A 42 4.83 54.63 -31.04
CA ALA A 42 4.24 54.99 -29.76
C ALA A 42 2.85 55.63 -29.94
N ALA A 43 1.88 55.31 -29.07
CA ALA A 43 0.69 56.14 -28.90
C ALA A 43 0.17 56.16 -27.46
N LYS A 44 -0.24 57.36 -27.08
CA LYS A 44 -0.50 57.92 -25.75
C LYS A 44 -1.74 57.37 -25.01
N ARG A 45 -1.64 57.50 -23.69
CA ARG A 45 -2.69 57.60 -22.65
C ARG A 45 -4.01 58.22 -23.09
N VAL A 46 -5.11 57.71 -22.53
CA VAL A 46 -6.18 58.55 -21.95
C VAL A 46 -6.75 57.84 -20.70
N CYS A 47 -6.67 58.51 -19.55
CA CYS A 47 -7.45 58.18 -18.36
C CYS A 47 -8.76 58.97 -18.42
N ALA A 48 -9.90 58.31 -18.18
CA ALA A 48 -11.18 58.96 -17.95
C ALA A 48 -11.71 58.55 -16.58
N GLY A 49 -11.87 59.54 -15.71
CA GLY A 49 -12.42 59.37 -14.36
C GLY A 49 -13.93 59.15 -14.39
N VAL A 50 -14.40 58.29 -13.50
CA VAL A 50 -15.82 58.11 -13.20
C VAL A 50 -16.07 58.54 -11.75
N ARG A 51 -17.07 59.38 -11.58
CA ARG A 51 -17.48 60.04 -10.34
C ARG A 51 -18.11 59.04 -9.34
N PRO A 52 -17.96 59.25 -8.02
CA PRO A 52 -18.64 58.43 -7.03
C PRO A 52 -20.13 58.82 -6.94
N VAL A 53 -21.02 57.85 -7.18
CA VAL A 53 -22.46 57.99 -6.94
C VAL A 53 -22.73 57.63 -5.48
N HIS A 54 -23.28 58.58 -4.74
CA HIS A 54 -23.82 58.37 -3.39
C HIS A 54 -25.06 57.45 -3.48
N VAL A 55 -24.94 56.22 -2.97
CA VAL A 55 -26.08 55.33 -2.79
C VAL A 55 -26.60 55.51 -1.35
N ARG A 56 -27.84 55.98 -1.24
CA ARG A 56 -28.58 56.14 0.01
C ARG A 56 -28.88 54.75 0.60
N ALA A 57 -28.56 54.55 1.88
CA ALA A 57 -28.93 53.36 2.64
C ALA A 57 -30.45 53.25 2.76
N VAL A 58 -30.99 52.10 2.36
CA VAL A 58 -32.40 51.73 2.60
C VAL A 58 -32.39 50.57 3.58
N SER A 59 -32.82 50.84 4.81
CA SER A 59 -33.11 49.82 5.81
C SER A 59 -34.31 49.00 5.35
N SER A 60 -34.14 47.68 5.24
CA SER A 60 -35.28 46.76 5.19
C SER A 60 -34.91 45.40 5.77
N SER A 61 -35.64 45.09 6.84
CA SER A 61 -36.29 43.80 7.09
C SER A 61 -35.42 42.53 7.11
N SER A 62 -35.14 42.09 8.32
CA SER A 62 -34.81 40.72 8.70
C SER A 62 -35.74 39.70 8.05
N ALA A 63 -35.24 39.01 7.02
CA ALA A 63 -35.80 37.74 6.55
C ALA A 63 -34.86 36.63 7.04
N SER A 64 -35.37 35.81 7.95
CA SER A 64 -34.73 34.61 8.46
C SER A 64 -34.61 33.57 7.33
N THR A 65 -33.55 33.65 6.54
CA THR A 65 -33.07 32.53 5.74
C THR A 65 -32.44 31.53 6.70
N SER A 66 -33.22 30.50 7.02
CA SER A 66 -32.72 29.24 7.59
C SER A 66 -31.46 28.82 6.83
N PRO A 67 -30.33 28.55 7.50
CA PRO A 67 -29.23 27.89 6.85
C PRO A 67 -29.68 26.46 6.63
N TYR A 68 -30.24 26.18 5.44
CA TYR A 68 -30.15 24.84 4.90
C TYR A 68 -28.67 24.60 4.69
N SER A 69 -28.05 24.09 5.75
CA SER A 69 -26.66 23.69 5.79
C SER A 69 -26.54 22.63 4.71
N ALA A 70 -26.06 23.04 3.53
CA ALA A 70 -25.47 22.13 2.59
C ALA A 70 -24.28 21.53 3.33
N THR A 71 -24.53 20.44 4.06
CA THR A 71 -23.48 19.58 4.57
C THR A 71 -22.78 19.05 3.34
N LYS A 72 -21.72 19.78 2.96
CA LYS A 72 -20.65 19.29 2.13
C LYS A 72 -20.29 17.94 2.75
N GLU A 73 -20.71 16.84 2.11
CA GLU A 73 -20.33 15.48 2.50
C GLU A 73 -18.81 15.39 2.37
N THR A 74 -18.14 15.91 3.39
CA THR A 74 -16.74 15.67 3.62
C THR A 74 -16.74 14.27 4.18
N SER A 75 -16.66 13.30 3.29
CA SER A 75 -16.43 11.89 3.55
C SER A 75 -15.39 11.76 4.67
N TYR A 76 -15.85 11.64 5.92
CA TYR A 76 -14.95 11.52 7.05
C TYR A 76 -14.29 10.16 6.94
N ALA A 77 -12.97 10.12 7.06
CA ALA A 77 -12.23 8.86 6.99
C ALA A 77 -12.79 7.88 8.04
N SER A 78 -12.97 6.63 7.65
CA SER A 78 -13.41 5.58 8.58
C SER A 78 -12.41 5.43 9.74
N LYS A 79 -12.89 4.97 10.89
CA LYS A 79 -12.02 4.72 12.06
C LYS A 79 -10.89 3.75 11.74
N GLU A 80 -11.16 2.75 10.90
CA GLU A 80 -10.19 1.76 10.43
C GLU A 80 -9.12 2.41 9.56
N PHE A 81 -9.52 3.28 8.62
CA PHE A 81 -8.55 4.02 7.81
C PHE A 81 -7.68 4.95 8.68
N GLN A 82 -8.29 5.67 9.62
CA GLN A 82 -7.55 6.55 10.54
C GLN A 82 -6.57 5.79 11.43
N ALA A 83 -6.97 4.61 11.92
CA ALA A 83 -6.10 3.75 12.73
C ALA A 83 -4.89 3.23 11.94
N LEU A 84 -5.04 3.05 10.63
CA LEU A 84 -4.00 2.53 9.76
C LEU A 84 -3.14 3.61 9.08
N SER A 85 -3.67 4.81 8.82
CA SER A 85 -3.13 5.75 7.84
C SER A 85 -1.66 6.12 8.05
N SER A 86 -1.23 6.28 9.32
CA SER A 86 0.15 6.64 9.67
C SER A 86 1.09 5.46 9.86
N ILE A 87 0.56 4.23 9.87
CA ILE A 87 1.35 3.01 10.08
C ILE A 87 2.27 2.78 8.88
N THR A 88 3.51 2.42 9.19
CA THR A 88 4.51 2.06 8.19
C THR A 88 4.55 0.55 8.03
N ILE A 89 4.32 0.09 6.81
CA ILE A 89 4.54 -1.29 6.37
C ILE A 89 5.72 -1.31 5.40
N PHE A 90 6.18 -2.49 5.01
CA PHE A 90 7.39 -2.63 4.20
C PHE A 90 7.09 -3.40 2.92
N SER A 91 7.49 -2.87 1.76
CA SER A 91 7.45 -3.63 0.50
C SER A 91 8.43 -4.79 0.52
N THR A 92 8.32 -5.70 -0.47
CA THR A 92 9.18 -6.89 -0.57
C THR A 92 10.67 -6.61 -0.77
N ASP A 93 11.07 -5.41 -1.15
CA ASP A 93 12.46 -4.94 -1.22
C ASP A 93 12.98 -4.34 0.09
N GLY A 94 12.10 -4.16 1.10
CA GLY A 94 12.41 -3.56 2.39
C GLY A 94 12.16 -2.06 2.47
N SER A 95 11.65 -1.42 1.41
CA SER A 95 11.32 0.01 1.45
C SER A 95 10.13 0.28 2.38
N PRO A 96 10.20 1.29 3.26
CA PRO A 96 9.08 1.67 4.11
C PRO A 96 7.99 2.39 3.28
N VAL A 97 6.73 2.02 3.51
CA VAL A 97 5.56 2.58 2.83
C VAL A 97 4.51 2.91 3.89
N LYS A 98 3.98 4.13 3.87
CA LYS A 98 2.85 4.47 4.74
C LYS A 98 1.57 3.88 4.17
N PHE A 99 0.70 3.38 5.04
CA PHE A 99 -0.56 2.76 4.61
C PHE A 99 -1.43 3.68 3.76
N GLN A 100 -1.48 4.98 4.07
CA GLN A 100 -2.25 5.97 3.31
C GLN A 100 -1.76 6.16 1.85
N ASP A 101 -0.56 5.72 1.52
CA ASP A 101 0.05 5.94 0.20
C ASP A 101 -0.21 4.77 -0.78
N LEU A 102 -0.98 3.76 -0.36
CA LEU A 102 -1.15 2.49 -1.09
C LEU A 102 -2.15 2.55 -2.26
N TRP A 103 -3.08 3.49 -2.28
CA TRP A 103 -4.05 3.68 -3.37
C TRP A 103 -4.52 5.13 -3.47
N ASN A 104 -5.31 5.44 -4.51
CA ASN A 104 -5.92 6.75 -4.66
C ASN A 104 -7.01 7.00 -3.61
N LEU A 105 -6.73 7.83 -2.61
CA LEU A 105 -7.65 8.11 -1.50
C LEU A 105 -8.85 9.01 -1.86
N THR A 106 -8.89 9.61 -3.06
CA THR A 106 -10.01 10.47 -3.46
C THR A 106 -11.17 9.64 -3.99
N ASN A 107 -10.92 8.74 -4.96
CA ASN A 107 -11.95 7.95 -5.62
C ASN A 107 -11.57 6.48 -5.85
N GLY A 108 -10.35 6.06 -5.50
CA GLY A 108 -9.89 4.69 -5.70
C GLY A 108 -10.59 3.71 -4.76
N LYS A 109 -10.74 2.47 -5.21
CA LYS A 109 -11.17 1.34 -4.38
C LYS A 109 -9.96 0.47 -4.05
N ALA A 110 -9.90 -0.06 -2.84
CA ALA A 110 -8.86 -0.99 -2.44
C ALA A 110 -9.43 -2.19 -1.69
N VAL A 111 -8.93 -3.38 -2.02
CA VAL A 111 -9.09 -4.60 -1.21
C VAL A 111 -7.78 -4.80 -0.46
N VAL A 112 -7.85 -4.76 0.87
CA VAL A 112 -6.70 -4.94 1.74
C VAL A 112 -6.86 -6.26 2.50
N ALA A 113 -6.10 -7.27 2.06
CA ALA A 113 -6.09 -8.60 2.65
C ALA A 113 -4.94 -8.74 3.64
N PHE A 114 -5.24 -9.19 4.85
CA PHE A 114 -4.25 -9.44 5.90
C PHE A 114 -4.07 -10.95 6.10
N LEU A 115 -2.90 -11.45 5.74
CA LEU A 115 -2.48 -12.82 6.01
C LEU A 115 -2.11 -12.96 7.50
N ARG A 116 -2.28 -14.14 8.07
CA ARG A 116 -1.87 -14.38 9.46
C ARG A 116 -0.36 -14.20 9.65
N HIS A 117 0.41 -14.83 8.76
CA HIS A 117 1.85 -14.68 8.59
C HIS A 117 2.28 -15.37 7.28
N PHE A 118 3.46 -15.04 6.76
CA PHE A 118 3.94 -15.60 5.49
C PHE A 118 4.25 -17.11 5.53
N GLY A 119 4.49 -17.69 6.71
CA GLY A 119 4.69 -19.14 6.86
C GLY A 119 3.42 -19.97 7.11
N CYS A 120 2.22 -19.41 7.03
CA CYS A 120 0.99 -20.14 7.35
C CYS A 120 0.49 -20.91 6.11
N PRO A 121 0.35 -22.25 6.13
CA PRO A 121 -0.09 -23.01 4.97
C PRO A 121 -1.44 -22.55 4.40
N LEU A 122 -2.41 -22.24 5.26
CA LEU A 122 -3.72 -21.75 4.80
C LEU A 122 -3.66 -20.31 4.25
N CYS A 123 -2.66 -19.53 4.68
CA CYS A 123 -2.41 -18.23 4.06
C CYS A 123 -1.77 -18.37 2.68
N TRP A 124 -1.04 -19.46 2.40
CA TRP A 124 -0.57 -19.75 1.04
C TRP A 124 -1.73 -20.12 0.12
N GLU A 125 -2.71 -20.89 0.60
CA GLU A 125 -3.97 -21.14 -0.13
C GLU A 125 -4.70 -19.82 -0.44
N PHE A 126 -4.85 -18.96 0.56
CA PHE A 126 -5.54 -17.68 0.36
C PHE A 126 -4.76 -16.73 -0.57
N ALA A 127 -3.43 -16.66 -0.41
CA ALA A 127 -2.57 -15.91 -1.33
C ALA A 127 -2.67 -16.47 -2.75
N ALA A 128 -2.74 -17.79 -2.94
CA ALA A 128 -2.93 -18.36 -4.28
C ALA A 128 -4.27 -17.91 -4.88
N SER A 129 -5.33 -17.89 -4.08
CA SER A 129 -6.64 -17.42 -4.50
C SER A 129 -6.64 -15.92 -4.85
N LEU A 130 -5.94 -15.10 -4.05
CA LEU A 130 -5.77 -13.67 -4.31
C LEU A 130 -4.97 -13.39 -5.58
N ARG A 131 -3.93 -14.18 -5.87
CA ARG A 131 -3.14 -14.11 -7.11
C ARG A 131 -4.06 -14.30 -8.32
N ASP A 132 -4.86 -15.36 -8.27
CA ASP A 132 -5.73 -15.75 -9.37
C ASP A 132 -6.92 -14.76 -9.53
N ALA A 133 -7.34 -14.11 -8.45
CA ALA A 133 -8.36 -13.07 -8.46
C ALA A 133 -7.83 -11.68 -8.87
N LYS A 134 -6.52 -11.42 -8.76
CA LYS A 134 -5.92 -10.10 -9.04
C LYS A 134 -6.35 -9.52 -10.40
N PRO A 135 -6.35 -10.26 -11.52
CA PRO A 135 -6.78 -9.70 -12.81
C PRO A 135 -8.24 -9.20 -12.81
N LYS A 136 -9.11 -9.80 -11.99
CA LYS A 136 -10.50 -9.35 -11.83
C LYS A 136 -10.58 -8.03 -11.06
N PHE A 137 -9.78 -7.89 -9.99
CA PHE A 137 -9.66 -6.61 -9.27
C PHE A 137 -9.09 -5.51 -10.17
N ASP A 138 -8.04 -5.80 -10.92
CA ASP A 138 -7.44 -4.87 -11.86
C ASP A 138 -8.47 -4.40 -12.91
N SER A 139 -9.25 -5.34 -13.46
CA SER A 139 -10.32 -5.04 -14.45
C SER A 139 -11.46 -4.20 -13.87
N ALA A 140 -11.71 -4.30 -12.56
CA ALA A 140 -12.69 -3.48 -11.84
C ALA A 140 -12.13 -2.13 -11.36
N GLY A 141 -10.86 -1.82 -11.66
CA GLY A 141 -10.19 -0.60 -11.17
C GLY A 141 -9.96 -0.60 -9.65
N VAL A 142 -9.76 -1.78 -9.07
CA VAL A 142 -9.59 -1.99 -7.62
C VAL A 142 -8.14 -2.37 -7.32
N THR A 143 -7.49 -1.59 -6.45
CA THR A 143 -6.13 -1.92 -5.98
C THR A 143 -6.19 -3.08 -5.00
N LEU A 144 -5.44 -4.15 -5.27
CA LEU A 144 -5.21 -5.22 -4.30
C LEU A 144 -3.97 -4.88 -3.45
N VAL A 145 -4.11 -4.95 -2.13
CA VAL A 145 -3.01 -4.86 -1.16
C VAL A 145 -3.06 -6.11 -0.28
N VAL A 146 -1.93 -6.79 -0.12
CA VAL A 146 -1.79 -7.98 0.74
C VAL A 146 -0.71 -7.71 1.77
N ILE A 147 -1.06 -7.79 3.05
CA ILE A 147 -0.18 -7.53 4.18
C ILE A 147 -0.01 -8.82 4.97
N GLY A 148 1.21 -9.19 5.34
CA GLY A 148 1.50 -10.36 6.16
C GLY A 148 2.39 -10.03 7.35
N VAL A 149 2.21 -10.74 8.46
CA VAL A 149 3.17 -10.70 9.57
C VAL A 149 4.45 -11.41 9.16
N GLY A 150 5.58 -10.73 9.35
CA GLY A 150 6.92 -11.20 9.03
C GLY A 150 7.80 -10.09 8.47
N THR A 151 8.98 -10.45 7.99
CA THR A 151 9.93 -9.49 7.39
C THR A 151 9.70 -9.36 5.88
N PRO A 152 10.24 -8.31 5.23
CA PRO A 152 10.29 -8.20 3.76
C PRO A 152 10.85 -9.45 3.06
N GLU A 153 11.84 -10.13 3.67
CA GLU A 153 12.40 -11.37 3.15
C GLU A 153 11.39 -12.53 3.19
N ASN A 154 10.58 -12.62 4.25
CA ASN A 154 9.51 -13.60 4.30
C ASN A 154 8.46 -13.35 3.20
N ALA A 155 8.08 -12.09 2.98
CA ALA A 155 7.18 -11.68 1.91
C ALA A 155 7.75 -12.03 0.53
N ARG A 156 9.03 -11.71 0.29
CA ARG A 156 9.74 -12.03 -0.95
C ARG A 156 9.79 -13.54 -1.21
N THR A 157 10.05 -14.33 -0.17
CA THR A 157 10.06 -15.81 -0.24
C THR A 157 8.70 -16.33 -0.72
N MET A 158 7.59 -15.82 -0.15
CA MET A 158 6.25 -16.19 -0.60
C MET A 158 6.05 -15.78 -2.07
N ALA A 159 6.36 -14.54 -2.45
CA ALA A 159 6.14 -14.05 -3.81
C ALA A 159 6.94 -14.80 -4.89
N GLU A 160 8.11 -15.34 -4.54
CA GLU A 160 8.95 -16.13 -5.46
C GLU A 160 8.46 -17.57 -5.60
N ARG A 161 8.01 -18.18 -4.50
CA ARG A 161 7.56 -19.58 -4.45
C ARG A 161 6.13 -19.75 -4.91
N LEU A 162 5.26 -18.85 -4.48
CA LEU A 162 3.94 -18.66 -5.00
C LEU A 162 4.04 -17.45 -5.93
N PRO A 163 4.15 -17.60 -7.26
CA PRO A 163 4.44 -16.52 -8.21
C PRO A 163 3.37 -15.41 -8.19
N PHE A 164 3.48 -14.58 -7.17
CA PHE A 164 2.52 -13.59 -6.69
C PHE A 164 3.18 -12.23 -6.92
N SER A 165 2.41 -11.25 -7.37
CA SER A 165 3.02 -9.95 -7.69
C SER A 165 3.63 -9.31 -6.44
N LYS A 166 4.94 -9.04 -6.50
CA LYS A 166 5.72 -8.41 -5.43
C LYS A 166 5.24 -7.00 -5.08
N GLU A 167 4.57 -6.33 -6.02
CA GLU A 167 4.12 -4.95 -5.91
C GLU A 167 2.92 -4.78 -4.96
N VAL A 168 2.15 -5.85 -4.76
CA VAL A 168 0.95 -5.83 -3.93
C VAL A 168 1.17 -6.51 -2.58
N LEU A 169 2.38 -7.01 -2.30
CA LEU A 169 2.71 -7.76 -1.09
C LEU A 169 3.57 -6.93 -0.14
N TYR A 170 3.13 -6.80 1.12
CA TYR A 170 3.76 -5.98 2.13
C TYR A 170 3.91 -6.73 3.45
N ALA A 171 4.99 -6.43 4.16
CA ALA A 171 5.32 -6.98 5.46
C ALA A 171 4.98 -5.96 6.57
N ASP A 172 4.40 -6.45 7.66
CA ASP A 172 4.25 -5.72 8.93
C ASP A 172 4.96 -6.50 10.05
N PRO A 173 6.28 -6.32 10.22
CA PRO A 173 7.06 -7.07 11.22
C PRO A 173 6.59 -6.79 12.66
N GLY A 174 6.13 -5.57 12.94
CA GLY A 174 5.71 -5.11 14.26
C GLY A 174 4.28 -5.48 14.64
N ARG A 175 3.51 -6.01 13.68
CA ARG A 175 2.05 -6.25 13.79
C ARG A 175 1.28 -4.97 14.13
N GLU A 176 1.80 -3.81 13.75
CA GLU A 176 1.21 -2.53 14.12
C GLU A 176 -0.19 -2.38 13.51
N ALA A 177 -0.34 -2.74 12.23
CA ALA A 177 -1.63 -2.69 11.55
C ALA A 177 -2.62 -3.72 12.15
N TYR A 178 -2.13 -4.90 12.53
CA TYR A 178 -2.95 -5.95 13.16
C TYR A 178 -3.47 -5.52 14.53
N LYS A 179 -2.62 -4.86 15.34
CA LYS A 179 -3.00 -4.29 16.64
C LYS A 179 -3.98 -3.15 16.48
N ALA A 180 -3.75 -2.25 15.52
CA ALA A 180 -4.62 -1.10 15.25
C ALA A 180 -6.03 -1.51 14.81
N LEU A 181 -6.15 -2.64 14.08
CA LEU A 181 -7.43 -3.23 13.68
C LEU A 181 -8.04 -4.17 14.73
N ASP A 182 -7.34 -4.41 15.85
CA ASP A 182 -7.75 -5.35 16.89
C ASP A 182 -8.05 -6.75 16.32
N PHE A 183 -7.19 -7.23 15.41
CA PHE A 183 -7.33 -8.58 14.89
C PHE A 183 -7.06 -9.64 15.95
N TYR A 184 -7.83 -10.74 15.90
CA TYR A 184 -7.79 -11.76 16.92
C TYR A 184 -6.40 -12.38 17.07
N TYR A 185 -6.08 -12.71 18.31
CA TYR A 185 -4.83 -13.35 18.70
C TYR A 185 -5.12 -14.43 19.74
N GLY A 186 -4.53 -15.62 19.57
CA GLY A 186 -4.52 -16.64 20.63
C GLY A 186 -4.65 -18.08 20.16
N VAL A 187 -4.32 -19.00 21.07
CA VAL A 187 -4.30 -20.45 20.84
C VAL A 187 -5.68 -21.00 20.49
N GLY A 188 -6.70 -20.66 21.29
CA GLY A 188 -8.09 -21.11 21.08
C GLY A 188 -8.62 -20.77 19.69
N ARG A 189 -8.43 -19.52 19.28
CA ARG A 189 -8.80 -19.00 17.95
C ARG A 189 -8.03 -19.69 16.82
N THR A 190 -6.75 -20.01 17.06
CA THR A 190 -5.87 -20.58 16.04
C THR A 190 -6.12 -22.07 15.79
N PHE A 191 -6.22 -22.87 16.86
CA PHE A 191 -6.18 -24.33 16.74
C PHE A 191 -7.52 -25.01 17.06
N PHE A 192 -8.44 -24.33 17.74
CA PHE A 192 -9.66 -24.94 18.27
C PHE A 192 -10.93 -24.22 17.80
N ASN A 193 -10.84 -23.32 16.82
CA ASN A 193 -12.02 -22.60 16.32
C ASN A 193 -12.80 -23.46 15.30
N PRO A 194 -14.11 -23.69 15.49
CA PRO A 194 -14.94 -24.42 14.53
C PRO A 194 -15.03 -23.74 13.15
N ALA A 195 -14.76 -22.44 13.05
CA ALA A 195 -14.67 -21.74 11.76
C ALA A 195 -13.61 -22.36 10.83
N SER A 196 -12.58 -22.99 11.40
CA SER A 196 -11.54 -23.71 10.66
C SER A 196 -12.02 -25.05 10.10
N ALA A 197 -13.22 -25.56 10.45
CA ALA A 197 -13.74 -26.82 9.92
C ALA A 197 -13.95 -26.78 8.39
N LYS A 198 -14.18 -25.58 7.82
CA LYS A 198 -14.32 -25.37 6.37
C LYS A 198 -13.06 -25.79 5.59
N VAL A 199 -11.90 -25.82 6.26
CA VAL A 199 -10.61 -26.21 5.66
C VAL A 199 -10.63 -27.67 5.19
N LEU A 200 -11.39 -28.55 5.84
CA LEU A 200 -11.50 -29.96 5.45
C LEU A 200 -12.10 -30.14 4.05
N GLY A 201 -13.00 -29.26 3.63
CA GLY A 201 -13.62 -29.29 2.29
C GLY A 201 -12.73 -28.75 1.17
N ARG A 202 -11.54 -28.21 1.49
CA ARG A 202 -10.63 -27.54 0.56
C ARG A 202 -9.29 -28.26 0.39
N PHE A 203 -9.25 -29.57 0.67
CA PHE A 203 -7.99 -30.32 0.72
C PHE A 203 -7.18 -30.23 -0.59
N ASP A 204 -7.83 -30.34 -1.76
CA ASP A 204 -7.15 -30.30 -3.05
C ASP A 204 -6.59 -28.91 -3.41
N THR A 205 -7.31 -27.84 -3.05
CA THR A 205 -6.83 -26.46 -3.26
C THR A 205 -5.66 -26.15 -2.34
N ILE A 206 -5.74 -26.56 -1.07
CA ILE A 206 -4.62 -26.47 -0.12
C ILE A 206 -3.41 -27.24 -0.64
N ARG A 207 -3.58 -28.50 -1.03
CA ARG A 207 -2.48 -29.32 -1.56
C ARG A 207 -1.83 -28.67 -2.79
N THR A 208 -2.63 -28.08 -3.67
CA THR A 208 -2.14 -27.39 -4.86
C THR A 208 -1.38 -26.12 -4.51
N ALA A 209 -1.89 -25.30 -3.59
CA ALA A 209 -1.23 -24.08 -3.14
C ALA A 209 0.07 -24.34 -2.37
N LEU A 210 0.20 -25.52 -1.75
CA LEU A 210 1.37 -25.90 -0.96
C LEU A 210 2.45 -26.66 -1.73
N LYS A 211 2.33 -26.83 -3.06
CA LYS A 211 3.34 -27.54 -3.87
C LYS A 211 4.75 -26.97 -3.69
N ASP A 212 4.86 -25.65 -3.61
CA ASP A 212 6.13 -24.93 -3.47
C ASP A 212 6.30 -24.30 -2.08
N TYR A 213 5.54 -24.78 -1.09
CA TYR A 213 5.56 -24.28 0.27
C TYR A 213 6.94 -24.46 0.93
N THR A 214 7.38 -23.43 1.65
CA THR A 214 8.55 -23.51 2.53
C THR A 214 8.26 -22.92 3.90
N ILE A 215 8.77 -23.59 4.94
CA ILE A 215 8.74 -23.10 6.32
C ILE A 215 9.62 -21.85 6.51
N ASP A 216 10.55 -21.57 5.60
CA ASP A 216 11.47 -20.42 5.68
C ASP A 216 10.75 -19.08 5.58
N ALA A 217 9.54 -19.07 5.01
CA ALA A 217 8.66 -17.90 5.01
C ALA A 217 8.04 -17.63 6.41
N THR A 218 8.25 -18.50 7.39
CA THR A 218 7.73 -18.29 8.75
C THR A 218 8.52 -17.22 9.49
N PRO A 219 7.84 -16.23 10.10
CA PRO A 219 8.52 -15.25 10.96
C PRO A 219 9.29 -15.93 12.08
N LYS A 220 10.43 -15.34 12.46
CA LYS A 220 11.24 -15.84 13.58
C LYS A 220 10.49 -15.77 14.92
N ASP A 221 9.69 -14.72 15.10
CA ASP A 221 8.79 -14.59 16.24
C ASP A 221 7.65 -15.61 16.16
N ARG A 222 7.77 -16.68 16.94
CA ARG A 222 6.78 -17.76 16.97
C ARG A 222 5.44 -17.34 17.59
N SER A 223 5.41 -16.25 18.36
CA SER A 223 4.14 -15.71 18.89
C SER A 223 3.21 -15.25 17.75
N SER A 224 3.79 -14.85 16.62
CA SER A 224 3.04 -14.47 15.42
C SER A 224 2.20 -15.61 14.84
N VAL A 225 2.49 -16.88 15.16
CA VAL A 225 1.67 -18.03 14.75
C VAL A 225 0.28 -18.01 15.38
N LEU A 226 0.05 -17.22 16.43
CA LEU A 226 -1.27 -17.09 17.07
C LEU A 226 -2.11 -15.95 16.49
N GLN A 227 -1.52 -15.13 15.61
CA GLN A 227 -2.20 -14.01 14.96
C GLN A 227 -3.25 -14.51 13.97
N GLN A 228 -4.41 -13.86 13.94
CA GLN A 228 -5.41 -14.00 12.87
C GLN A 228 -5.35 -12.80 11.91
N GLY A 229 -5.86 -13.03 10.71
CA GLY A 229 -5.92 -12.05 9.63
C GLY A 229 -7.31 -11.46 9.45
N GLY A 230 -7.57 -10.97 8.24
CA GLY A 230 -8.85 -10.40 7.86
C GLY A 230 -8.81 -9.78 6.46
N LEU A 231 -9.93 -9.17 6.06
CA LEU A 231 -10.04 -8.46 4.80
C LEU A 231 -10.87 -7.20 4.97
N LEU A 232 -10.37 -6.09 4.43
CA LEU A 232 -11.05 -4.80 4.41
C LEU A 232 -11.22 -4.35 2.96
N VAL A 233 -12.29 -3.61 2.70
CA VAL A 233 -12.55 -2.95 1.42
C VAL A 233 -12.77 -1.47 1.67
N PHE A 234 -12.02 -0.63 0.96
CA PHE A 234 -12.12 0.82 1.06
C PHE A 234 -12.57 1.44 -0.27
N LYS A 235 -13.28 2.57 -0.17
CA LYS A 235 -13.44 3.56 -1.25
C LYS A 235 -12.94 4.90 -0.74
N GLY A 236 -11.84 5.37 -1.31
CA GLY A 236 -11.08 6.47 -0.74
C GLY A 236 -10.65 6.12 0.68
N THR A 237 -11.14 6.89 1.66
CA THR A 237 -10.90 6.67 3.10
C THR A 237 -12.09 6.03 3.84
N GLN A 238 -13.18 5.75 3.12
CA GLN A 238 -14.37 5.11 3.68
C GLN A 238 -14.23 3.58 3.64
N LEU A 239 -14.65 2.92 4.72
CA LEU A 239 -14.73 1.47 4.79
C LEU A 239 -16.06 1.01 4.19
N LEU A 240 -16.02 0.12 3.21
CA LEU A 240 -17.20 -0.51 2.61
C LEU A 240 -17.49 -1.88 3.21
N PHE A 241 -16.44 -2.61 3.60
CA PHE A 241 -16.55 -3.96 4.15
C PHE A 241 -15.37 -4.23 5.06
N SER A 242 -15.61 -4.94 6.17
CA SER A 242 -14.55 -5.51 6.99
C SER A 242 -14.95 -6.90 7.48
N ARG A 243 -13.93 -7.76 7.57
CA ARG A 243 -14.05 -9.08 8.17
C ARG A 243 -12.76 -9.40 8.92
N LYS A 244 -12.90 -9.74 10.20
CA LYS A 244 -11.83 -10.38 10.97
C LYS A 244 -11.97 -11.89 10.77
N ASP A 245 -10.87 -12.59 10.51
CA ASP A 245 -10.93 -14.04 10.37
C ASP A 245 -11.11 -14.66 11.76
N GLU A 246 -12.21 -15.38 11.96
CA GLU A 246 -12.55 -15.95 13.27
C GLU A 246 -11.52 -16.99 13.71
N GLY A 247 -10.96 -17.72 12.74
CA GLY A 247 -9.95 -18.75 12.92
C GLY A 247 -9.12 -18.99 11.66
N THR A 248 -8.20 -19.95 11.76
CA THR A 248 -7.23 -20.23 10.70
C THR A 248 -7.91 -20.80 9.46
N GLY A 249 -7.79 -20.09 8.34
CA GLY A 249 -8.36 -20.49 7.04
C GLY A 249 -9.80 -20.04 6.80
N ASP A 250 -10.45 -19.41 7.79
CA ASP A 250 -11.75 -18.77 7.64
C ASP A 250 -11.56 -17.38 7.03
N HIS A 251 -11.21 -17.32 5.74
CA HIS A 251 -11.03 -16.09 4.98
C HIS A 251 -12.34 -15.61 4.34
N ALA A 252 -12.42 -14.32 4.01
CA ALA A 252 -13.55 -13.77 3.24
C ALA A 252 -13.68 -14.43 1.86
N SER A 253 -14.91 -14.62 1.40
CA SER A 253 -15.21 -15.09 0.04
C SER A 253 -14.81 -14.02 -0.99
N LEU A 254 -13.87 -14.33 -1.89
CA LEU A 254 -13.43 -13.38 -2.91
C LEU A 254 -14.53 -13.05 -3.92
N ASP A 255 -15.46 -13.97 -4.17
CA ASP A 255 -16.61 -13.71 -5.04
C ASP A 255 -17.56 -12.67 -4.42
N ASP A 256 -17.77 -12.71 -3.10
CA ASP A 256 -18.59 -11.71 -2.41
C ASP A 256 -17.87 -10.37 -2.32
N VAL A 257 -16.55 -10.38 -2.11
CA VAL A 257 -15.72 -9.16 -2.17
C VAL A 257 -15.79 -8.53 -3.55
N LEU A 258 -15.69 -9.33 -4.62
CA LEU A 258 -15.79 -8.86 -6.01
C LEU A 258 -17.17 -8.21 -6.27
N LYS A 259 -18.27 -8.77 -5.77
CA LYS A 259 -19.60 -8.16 -5.89
C LYS A 259 -19.70 -6.79 -5.21
N ILE A 260 -18.97 -6.57 -4.12
CA ILE A 260 -18.97 -5.28 -3.40
C ILE A 260 -18.20 -4.22 -4.19
N VAL A 261 -17.12 -4.61 -4.88
CA VAL A 261 -16.21 -3.66 -5.54
C VAL A 261 -16.43 -3.48 -7.03
N SER A 262 -17.19 -4.38 -7.68
CA SER A 262 -17.55 -4.29 -9.10
C SER A 262 -18.58 -3.19 -9.38
#